data_AF-A0A2I0W0K0-F1
#
_entry.id   AF-A0A2I0W0K0-F1
#
_cell.length_a   1.000
_cell.length_b   1.000
_cell.length_c   1.000
_cell.angle_alpha   90.00
_cell.angle_beta   90.00
_cell.angle_gamma   90.00
#
_symmetry.space_group_name_H-M   'P 1'
#
loop_
_entity.id
_entity.type
_entity.pdbx_description
1 polymer ?
#
loop_
_entity_poly.entity_id
_entity_poly.type
_entity_poly.pdbx_seq_one_letter_code
_entity_poly.pdbx_strand_id
1 'polypeptide(L)'
;MNCFERASLPNLSEEERKKSLHFVVISGGPTGVEFFAKLHDFVQEDLSKLYHNALELVKISLIEAGEHILTMFDKKITQFTEEKFQWDGIDVKTNIKVVKVHGDSITMTNSSTGEVNIPYGMAIWSTGFGTRLIILGFMKQIDQGNMRVLETVEWLRVLGCGEAFTTYSFHHYPMRRRTVILLHNPHVGREPFGCSHSPSVGRESFGYSHSPSVGREPFGYSHSPSVGSKPFGYSHSPSVGSEPDLLDRSSHKKSRRKKEKSEVIPIHK
;
A
#
# COMPACT_ATOMS: atom_id res chain seq x y z
N MET A 1 22.48 1.93 -5.67
CA MET A 1 23.71 2.42 -6.34
C MET A 1 24.86 1.43 -6.23
N ASN A 2 25.28 0.99 -5.04
CA ASN A 2 26.43 0.05 -4.88
C ASN A 2 26.40 -1.20 -5.77
N CYS A 3 25.21 -1.79 -6.03
CA CYS A 3 25.07 -2.92 -6.95
C CYS A 3 25.54 -2.60 -8.39
N PHE A 4 25.18 -1.41 -8.90
CA PHE A 4 25.55 -0.92 -10.22
C PHE A 4 27.02 -0.49 -10.29
N GLU A 5 27.51 0.18 -9.25
CA GLU A 5 28.92 0.54 -9.13
C GLU A 5 29.81 -0.71 -9.12
N ARG A 6 29.44 -1.72 -8.33
CA ARG A 6 30.14 -2.99 -8.27
C ARG A 6 30.11 -3.67 -9.64
N ALA A 7 28.95 -3.77 -10.29
CA ALA A 7 28.84 -4.38 -11.62
C ALA A 7 29.66 -3.66 -12.70
N SER A 8 29.95 -2.37 -12.51
CA SER A 8 30.76 -1.57 -13.43
C SER A 8 32.28 -1.82 -13.31
N LEU A 9 32.72 -2.62 -12.32
CA LEU A 9 34.13 -2.95 -12.18
C LEU A 9 34.61 -3.84 -13.36
N PRO A 10 35.82 -3.58 -13.88
CA PRO A 10 36.31 -4.26 -15.09
C PRO A 10 36.69 -5.72 -14.86
N ASN A 11 36.92 -6.13 -13.60
CA ASN A 11 37.45 -7.44 -13.21
C ASN A 11 36.39 -8.47 -12.80
N LEU A 12 35.11 -8.21 -13.04
CA LEU A 12 34.02 -9.15 -12.76
C LEU A 12 33.65 -9.97 -14.00
N SER A 13 33.33 -11.24 -13.78
CA SER A 13 32.71 -12.06 -14.83
C SER A 13 31.28 -11.58 -15.14
N GLU A 14 30.75 -11.99 -16.29
CA GLU A 14 29.38 -11.63 -16.67
C GLU A 14 28.34 -12.21 -15.69
N GLU A 15 28.57 -13.42 -15.17
CA GLU A 15 27.73 -14.07 -14.16
C GLU A 15 27.73 -13.29 -12.85
N GLU A 16 28.88 -12.79 -12.42
CA GLU A 16 29.00 -11.97 -11.20
C GLU A 16 28.32 -10.61 -11.35
N ARG A 17 28.34 -10.03 -12.56
CA ARG A 17 27.58 -8.83 -12.91
C ARG A 17 26.08 -9.08 -12.87
N LYS A 18 25.60 -10.14 -13.54
CA LYS A 18 24.17 -10.54 -13.52
C LYS A 18 23.68 -10.81 -12.10
N LYS A 19 24.49 -11.50 -11.28
CA LYS A 19 24.21 -11.68 -9.85
C LYS A 19 24.08 -10.35 -9.13
N SER A 20 25.04 -9.45 -9.29
CA SER A 20 25.05 -8.15 -8.61
C SER A 20 23.88 -7.25 -9.02
N LEU A 21 23.36 -7.42 -10.25
CA LEU A 21 22.26 -6.65 -10.83
C LEU A 21 20.90 -7.38 -10.76
N HIS A 22 20.82 -8.46 -10.00
CA HIS A 22 19.55 -9.14 -9.73
C HIS A 22 18.94 -8.65 -8.43
N PHE A 23 17.81 -7.96 -8.54
CA PHE A 23 17.01 -7.45 -7.44
C PHE A 23 15.81 -8.37 -7.20
N VAL A 24 15.65 -8.83 -5.96
CA VAL A 24 14.55 -9.74 -5.60
C VAL A 24 13.67 -9.04 -4.57
N VAL A 25 12.42 -8.76 -4.94
CA VAL A 25 11.40 -8.22 -4.03
C VAL A 25 10.53 -9.36 -3.53
N ILE A 26 10.48 -9.54 -2.21
CA ILE A 26 9.77 -10.64 -1.55
C ILE A 26 8.52 -10.05 -0.89
N SER A 27 7.40 -10.17 -1.60
CA SER A 27 5.99 -9.97 -1.21
C SER A 27 5.21 -9.41 -2.40
N GLY A 28 4.10 -10.05 -2.77
CA GLY A 28 3.08 -9.52 -3.66
C GLY A 28 2.03 -8.64 -2.95
N GLY A 29 2.25 -8.23 -1.71
CA GLY A 29 1.39 -7.25 -1.03
C GLY A 29 1.55 -5.83 -1.58
N PRO A 30 0.69 -4.87 -1.17
CA PRO A 30 0.71 -3.50 -1.67
C PRO A 30 2.09 -2.85 -1.55
N THR A 31 2.75 -2.98 -0.40
CA THR A 31 4.08 -2.41 -0.16
C THR A 31 5.14 -3.01 -1.09
N GLY A 32 5.13 -4.33 -1.27
CA GLY A 32 6.10 -5.00 -2.13
C GLY A 32 5.89 -4.65 -3.60
N VAL A 33 4.63 -4.64 -4.06
CA VAL A 33 4.26 -4.28 -5.43
C VAL A 33 4.59 -2.81 -5.75
N GLU A 34 4.31 -1.88 -4.84
CA GLU A 34 4.63 -0.46 -5.03
C GLU A 34 6.14 -0.23 -5.09
N PHE A 35 6.89 -0.84 -4.17
CA PHE A 35 8.35 -0.76 -4.17
C PHE A 35 8.94 -1.36 -5.44
N PHE A 36 8.42 -2.53 -5.86
CA PHE A 36 8.82 -3.18 -7.10
C PHE A 36 8.61 -2.27 -8.30
N ALA A 37 7.41 -1.71 -8.46
CA ALA A 37 7.07 -0.82 -9.56
C ALA A 37 7.98 0.41 -9.59
N LYS A 38 8.23 1.03 -8.42
CA LYS A 38 9.13 2.19 -8.34
C LYS A 38 10.59 1.85 -8.62
N LEU A 39 11.06 0.68 -8.20
CA LEU A 39 12.40 0.22 -8.53
C LEU A 39 12.53 -0.02 -10.04
N HIS A 40 11.51 -0.60 -10.66
CA HIS A 40 11.46 -0.81 -12.11
C HIS A 40 11.50 0.53 -12.87
N ASP A 41 10.63 1.47 -12.51
CA ASP A 41 10.62 2.83 -13.08
C ASP A 41 11.99 3.50 -12.92
N PHE A 42 12.57 3.46 -11.71
CA PHE A 42 13.87 4.08 -11.42
C PHE A 42 15.02 3.48 -12.24
N VAL A 43 15.03 2.17 -12.43
CA VAL A 43 16.04 1.50 -13.27
C VAL A 43 15.91 1.94 -14.74
N GLN A 44 14.68 1.98 -15.26
CA GLN A 44 14.43 2.29 -16.66
C GLN A 44 14.58 3.78 -16.99
N GLU A 45 14.18 4.67 -16.08
CA GLU A 45 14.16 6.11 -16.34
C GLU A 45 15.45 6.82 -15.93
N ASP A 46 16.04 6.45 -14.79
CA ASP A 46 17.16 7.18 -14.20
C ASP A 46 18.49 6.44 -14.34
N LEU A 47 18.53 5.17 -13.96
CA LEU A 47 19.78 4.40 -14.04
C LEU A 47 20.18 4.08 -15.47
N SER A 48 19.23 4.08 -16.40
CA SER A 48 19.51 3.92 -17.81
C SER A 48 20.42 5.02 -18.36
N LYS A 49 20.25 6.25 -17.88
CA LYS A 49 21.06 7.43 -18.25
C LYS A 49 22.49 7.37 -17.70
N LEU A 50 22.72 6.63 -16.61
CA LEU A 50 24.01 6.55 -15.93
C LEU A 50 24.79 5.28 -16.30
N TYR A 51 24.10 4.15 -16.45
CA TYR A 51 24.71 2.82 -16.62
C TYR A 51 24.12 2.08 -17.82
N HIS A 52 24.14 2.69 -19.01
CA HIS A 52 23.61 2.14 -20.26
C HIS A 52 24.01 0.67 -20.51
N ASN A 53 25.29 0.33 -20.32
CA ASN A 53 25.82 -1.01 -20.59
C ASN A 53 25.38 -2.08 -19.57
N ALA A 54 24.87 -1.66 -18.41
CA ALA A 54 24.47 -2.58 -17.35
C ALA A 54 22.98 -2.95 -17.42
N LEU A 55 22.16 -2.15 -18.11
CA LEU A 55 20.69 -2.32 -18.15
C LEU A 55 20.26 -3.69 -18.67
N GLU A 56 20.91 -4.19 -19.71
CA GLU A 56 20.61 -5.49 -20.31
C GLU A 56 20.84 -6.66 -19.34
N LEU A 57 21.66 -6.44 -18.31
CA LEU A 57 21.97 -7.43 -17.26
C LEU A 57 21.08 -7.27 -16.03
N VAL A 58 20.32 -6.18 -15.92
CA VAL A 58 19.45 -5.95 -14.76
C VAL A 58 18.27 -6.89 -14.81
N LYS A 59 18.05 -7.58 -13.69
CA LYS A 59 16.87 -8.40 -13.48
C LYS A 59 16.19 -7.96 -12.20
N ILE A 60 14.87 -7.77 -12.25
CA ILE A 60 14.07 -7.47 -11.07
C ILE A 60 12.97 -8.52 -11.00
N SER A 61 12.96 -9.33 -9.95
CA SER A 61 11.96 -10.39 -9.76
C SER A 61 11.05 -10.05 -8.58
N LEU A 62 9.74 -10.13 -8.78
CA LEU A 62 8.74 -10.05 -7.70
C LEU A 62 8.32 -11.46 -7.29
N ILE A 63 8.45 -11.79 -6.01
CA ILE A 63 8.14 -13.11 -5.48
C ILE A 63 6.92 -13.05 -4.57
N GLU A 64 5.94 -13.90 -4.83
CA GLU A 64 4.76 -14.12 -3.99
C GLU A 64 4.54 -15.60 -3.69
N ALA A 65 4.22 -15.91 -2.43
CA ALA A 65 3.99 -17.27 -1.97
C ALA A 65 2.59 -17.78 -2.34
N GLY A 66 1.60 -16.89 -2.42
CA GLY A 66 0.26 -17.19 -2.90
C GLY A 66 0.15 -17.25 -4.43
N GLU A 67 -1.04 -17.59 -4.90
CA GLU A 67 -1.36 -17.72 -6.33
C GLU A 67 -1.37 -16.38 -7.06
N HIS A 68 -1.77 -15.32 -6.35
CA HIS A 68 -1.96 -13.98 -6.90
C HIS A 68 -1.25 -12.93 -6.07
N ILE A 69 -0.92 -11.81 -6.71
CA ILE A 69 -0.50 -10.58 -6.01
C ILE A 69 -1.72 -9.77 -5.56
N LEU A 70 -1.50 -8.85 -4.63
CA LEU A 70 -2.52 -7.89 -4.17
C LEU A 70 -3.82 -8.57 -3.69
N THR A 71 -3.73 -9.75 -3.07
CA THR A 71 -4.89 -10.56 -2.64
C THR A 71 -5.83 -9.88 -1.64
N MET A 72 -5.41 -8.75 -1.07
CA MET A 72 -6.26 -7.90 -0.24
C MET A 72 -7.26 -7.08 -1.05
N PHE A 73 -7.09 -6.96 -2.37
CA PHE A 73 -7.97 -6.21 -3.26
C PHE A 73 -8.94 -7.12 -4.01
N ASP A 74 -9.92 -6.50 -4.68
CA ASP A 74 -10.86 -7.20 -5.54
C ASP A 74 -10.14 -7.89 -6.71
N LYS A 75 -10.63 -9.07 -7.12
CA LYS A 75 -9.99 -9.89 -8.17
C LYS A 75 -9.73 -9.14 -9.47
N LYS A 76 -10.60 -8.17 -9.82
CA LYS A 76 -10.44 -7.33 -11.00
C LYS A 76 -9.17 -6.47 -10.95
N ILE A 77 -8.83 -5.94 -9.77
CA ILE A 77 -7.63 -5.12 -9.57
C ILE A 77 -6.39 -6.01 -9.66
N THR A 78 -6.41 -7.14 -8.96
CA THR A 78 -5.35 -8.16 -9.04
C THR A 78 -5.08 -8.56 -10.49
N GLN A 79 -6.11 -8.96 -11.23
CA GLN A 79 -5.97 -9.40 -12.62
C GLN A 79 -5.42 -8.28 -13.51
N PHE A 80 -5.95 -7.06 -13.37
CA PHE A 80 -5.45 -5.91 -14.13
C PHE A 80 -3.97 -5.63 -13.86
N THR A 81 -3.52 -5.72 -12.60
CA THR A 81 -2.11 -5.51 -12.24
C THR A 81 -1.22 -6.63 -12.80
N GLU A 82 -1.65 -7.89 -12.71
CA GLU A 82 -0.91 -9.04 -13.27
C GLU A 82 -0.76 -8.93 -14.79
N GLU A 83 -1.84 -8.59 -15.50
CA GLU A 83 -1.83 -8.35 -16.94
C GLU A 83 -0.92 -7.17 -17.32
N LYS A 84 -0.97 -6.07 -16.56
CA LYS A 84 -0.11 -4.91 -16.79
C LYS A 84 1.37 -5.27 -16.61
N PHE A 85 1.70 -6.01 -15.55
CA PHE A 85 3.08 -6.45 -15.30
C PHE A 85 3.57 -7.40 -16.39
N GLN A 86 2.72 -8.32 -16.83
CA GLN A 86 3.07 -9.20 -17.94
C GLN A 86 3.33 -8.41 -19.23
N TRP A 87 2.51 -7.39 -19.52
CA TRP A 87 2.70 -6.53 -20.70
C TRP A 87 4.00 -5.73 -20.62
N ASP A 88 4.37 -5.25 -19.44
CA ASP A 88 5.61 -4.51 -19.19
C ASP A 88 6.86 -5.42 -19.14
N GLY A 89 6.69 -6.74 -19.32
CA GLY A 89 7.81 -7.70 -19.28
C GLY A 89 8.37 -7.94 -17.88
N ILE A 90 7.58 -7.64 -16.84
CA ILE A 90 7.97 -7.77 -15.44
C ILE A 90 7.93 -9.26 -15.02
N ASP A 91 9.01 -9.74 -14.39
CA ASP A 91 9.14 -11.13 -13.89
C ASP A 91 8.43 -11.28 -12.52
N VAL A 92 7.11 -11.54 -12.56
CA VAL A 92 6.32 -11.90 -11.38
C VAL A 92 6.30 -13.41 -11.21
N LYS A 93 6.71 -13.89 -10.04
CA LYS A 93 6.73 -15.31 -9.68
C LYS A 93 5.80 -15.59 -8.51
N THR A 94 4.64 -16.16 -8.82
CA THR A 94 3.64 -16.59 -7.84
C THR A 94 3.80 -18.08 -7.51
N ASN A 95 3.14 -18.53 -6.43
CA ASN A 95 3.27 -19.88 -5.89
C ASN A 95 4.71 -20.26 -5.51
N ILE A 96 5.55 -19.25 -5.19
CA ILE A 96 6.94 -19.48 -4.79
C ILE A 96 7.17 -18.94 -3.38
N LYS A 97 7.49 -19.86 -2.46
CA LYS A 97 7.80 -19.52 -1.08
C LYS A 97 9.30 -19.42 -0.88
N VAL A 98 9.76 -18.31 -0.32
CA VAL A 98 11.15 -18.19 0.16
C VAL A 98 11.31 -18.96 1.46
N VAL A 99 12.36 -19.79 1.55
CA VAL A 99 12.63 -20.65 2.72
C VAL A 99 13.91 -20.24 3.44
N LYS A 100 14.95 -19.87 2.69
CA LYS A 100 16.22 -19.42 3.25
C LYS A 100 16.77 -18.25 2.45
N VAL A 101 17.40 -17.32 3.15
CA VAL A 101 18.19 -16.25 2.55
C VAL A 101 19.62 -16.46 3.02
N HIS A 102 20.50 -16.76 2.07
CA HIS A 102 21.95 -16.80 2.26
C HIS A 102 22.54 -15.45 1.88
N GLY A 103 23.81 -15.20 2.22
CA GLY A 103 24.45 -13.91 1.95
C GLY A 103 24.51 -13.53 0.47
N ASP A 104 24.38 -14.50 -0.43
CA ASP A 104 24.60 -14.33 -1.86
C ASP A 104 23.53 -14.98 -2.75
N SER A 105 22.55 -15.64 -2.13
CA SER A 105 21.56 -16.45 -2.82
C SER A 105 20.29 -16.65 -1.97
N ILE A 106 19.13 -16.76 -2.63
CA ILE A 106 17.84 -17.00 -1.98
C ILE A 106 17.32 -18.36 -2.42
N THR A 107 17.01 -19.18 -1.42
CA THR A 107 16.43 -20.50 -1.60
C THR A 107 14.92 -20.41 -1.51
N MET A 108 14.27 -20.94 -2.54
CA MET A 108 12.85 -20.85 -2.78
C MET A 108 12.28 -22.22 -3.06
N THR A 109 11.00 -22.44 -2.78
CA THR A 109 10.31 -23.67 -3.17
C THR A 109 9.02 -23.34 -3.87
N ASN A 110 8.72 -24.15 -4.87
CA ASN A 110 7.42 -24.22 -5.51
C ASN A 110 6.95 -25.68 -5.45
N SER A 111 5.65 -25.89 -5.23
CA SER A 111 5.06 -27.23 -5.17
C SER A 111 5.26 -28.05 -6.46
N SER A 112 5.47 -27.39 -7.60
CA SER A 112 5.66 -28.02 -8.90
C SER A 112 7.13 -28.30 -9.25
N THR A 113 8.04 -27.36 -9.00
CA THR A 113 9.45 -27.45 -9.43
C THR A 113 10.41 -27.87 -8.31
N GLY A 114 9.94 -27.96 -7.07
CA GLY A 114 10.78 -28.24 -5.92
C GLY A 114 11.57 -27.02 -5.44
N GLU A 115 12.73 -27.28 -4.84
CA GLU A 115 13.62 -26.26 -4.28
C GLU A 115 14.53 -25.68 -5.37
N VAL A 116 14.54 -24.35 -5.48
CA VAL A 116 15.31 -23.58 -6.46
C VAL A 116 16.12 -22.53 -5.72
N ASN A 117 17.39 -22.38 -6.09
CA ASN A 117 18.24 -21.35 -5.54
C ASN A 117 18.54 -20.28 -6.61
N ILE A 118 18.34 -19.00 -6.28
CA ILE A 118 18.62 -17.87 -7.17
C ILE A 118 19.70 -16.96 -6.57
N PRO A 119 20.76 -16.63 -7.31
CA PRO A 119 21.72 -15.63 -6.87
C PRO A 119 21.07 -14.24 -6.90
N TYR A 120 21.42 -13.37 -5.97
CA TYR A 120 20.90 -12.00 -5.94
C TYR A 120 21.98 -10.99 -5.54
N GLY A 121 21.78 -9.73 -5.92
CA GLY A 121 22.61 -8.60 -5.50
C GLY A 121 21.94 -7.80 -4.39
N MET A 122 20.62 -7.68 -4.45
CA MET A 122 19.80 -7.09 -3.39
C MET A 122 18.49 -7.85 -3.19
N ALA A 123 18.17 -8.15 -1.94
CA ALA A 123 16.92 -8.75 -1.53
C ALA A 123 16.12 -7.77 -0.68
N ILE A 124 14.87 -7.55 -1.04
CA ILE A 124 13.95 -6.66 -0.34
C ILE A 124 12.86 -7.51 0.30
N TRP A 125 12.88 -7.60 1.63
CA TRP A 125 11.89 -8.37 2.39
C TRP A 125 10.82 -7.43 2.93
N SER A 126 9.60 -7.52 2.37
CA SER A 126 8.48 -6.64 2.74
C SER A 126 7.27 -7.40 3.29
N THR A 127 7.43 -8.69 3.57
CA THR A 127 6.36 -9.57 4.09
C THR A 127 6.56 -9.93 5.56
N GLY A 128 5.45 -10.14 6.27
CA GLY A 128 5.45 -10.67 7.62
C GLY A 128 5.90 -9.65 8.67
N PHE A 129 4.97 -9.27 9.53
CA PHE A 129 5.29 -8.53 10.75
C PHE A 129 5.27 -9.51 11.94
N GLY A 130 6.26 -9.39 12.81
CA GLY A 130 6.35 -10.13 14.05
C GLY A 130 6.00 -9.24 15.25
N THR A 131 5.40 -9.83 16.28
CA THR A 131 5.16 -9.14 17.54
C THR A 131 6.49 -8.91 18.25
N ARG A 132 6.72 -7.67 18.71
CA ARG A 132 7.97 -7.28 19.38
C ARG A 132 8.16 -8.07 20.67
N LEU A 133 9.40 -8.39 21.03
CA LEU A 133 9.73 -9.18 22.22
C LEU A 133 9.14 -8.61 23.53
N ILE A 134 9.12 -7.28 23.67
CA ILE A 134 8.51 -6.62 24.83
C ILE A 134 7.00 -6.91 24.94
N ILE A 135 6.31 -6.93 23.80
CA ILE A 135 4.87 -7.23 23.74
C ILE A 135 4.65 -8.72 24.01
N LEU A 136 5.49 -9.62 23.48
CA LEU A 136 5.43 -11.04 23.80
C LEU A 136 5.66 -11.31 25.30
N GLY A 137 6.59 -10.59 25.93
CA GLY A 137 6.84 -10.65 27.37
C GLY A 137 5.63 -10.18 28.18
N PHE A 138 4.99 -9.10 27.75
CA PHE A 138 3.75 -8.60 28.37
C PHE A 138 2.59 -9.58 28.18
N MET A 139 2.38 -10.11 26.97
CA MET A 139 1.34 -11.10 26.66
C MET A 139 1.42 -12.34 27.55
N LYS A 140 2.62 -12.80 27.88
CA LYS A 140 2.81 -13.93 28.82
C LYS A 140 2.37 -13.61 30.25
N GLN A 141 2.45 -12.36 30.69
CA GLN A 141 2.03 -11.95 32.04
C GLN A 141 0.52 -11.86 32.18
N ILE A 142 -0.19 -11.59 31.09
CA ILE A 142 -1.65 -11.40 31.05
C ILE A 142 -2.40 -12.62 30.46
N ASP A 143 -1.77 -13.80 30.48
CA ASP A 143 -2.31 -15.06 29.95
C ASP A 143 -2.70 -15.04 28.44
N GLN A 144 -2.06 -14.17 27.67
CA GLN A 144 -2.20 -14.08 26.20
C GLN A 144 -0.98 -14.65 25.45
N GLY A 145 -0.13 -15.44 26.11
CA GLY A 145 1.15 -15.90 25.55
C GLY A 145 1.03 -16.75 24.26
N ASN A 146 -0.13 -17.36 24.01
CA ASN A 146 -0.41 -18.17 22.82
C ASN A 146 -0.96 -17.35 21.63
N MET A 147 -1.25 -16.07 21.84
CA MET A 147 -1.83 -15.21 20.81
C MET A 147 -0.75 -14.62 19.91
N ARG A 148 -1.09 -14.37 18.64
CA ARG A 148 -0.16 -13.70 17.70
C ARG A 148 -0.07 -12.20 17.94
N VAL A 149 -1.13 -11.59 18.46
CA VAL A 149 -1.30 -10.16 18.72
C VAL A 149 -2.13 -9.98 20.00
N LEU A 150 -2.03 -8.80 20.63
CA LEU A 150 -2.79 -8.50 21.84
C LEU A 150 -4.29 -8.50 21.54
N GLU A 151 -5.04 -9.25 22.32
CA GLU A 151 -6.49 -9.20 22.32
C GLU A 151 -6.96 -8.00 23.13
N THR A 152 -7.95 -7.28 22.60
CA THR A 152 -8.61 -6.17 23.28
C THR A 152 -10.10 -6.36 23.31
N VAL A 153 -10.72 -5.72 24.30
CA VAL A 153 -12.15 -5.56 24.46
C VAL A 153 -12.56 -4.15 24.06
N GLU A 154 -13.84 -3.81 24.27
CA GLU A 154 -14.38 -2.47 23.98
C GLU A 154 -13.45 -1.36 24.48
N TRP A 155 -13.36 -0.29 23.69
CA TRP A 155 -12.48 0.86 23.94
C TRP A 155 -10.98 0.57 23.84
N LEU A 156 -10.59 -0.48 23.09
CA LEU A 156 -9.20 -0.83 22.80
C LEU A 156 -8.40 -1.21 24.06
N ARG A 157 -9.10 -1.66 25.11
CA ARG A 157 -8.51 -2.11 26.38
C ARG A 157 -7.99 -3.52 26.26
N VAL A 158 -6.77 -3.75 26.70
CA VAL A 158 -6.15 -5.07 26.66
C VAL A 158 -6.95 -6.04 27.53
N LEU A 159 -7.36 -7.17 26.94
CA LEU A 159 -8.06 -8.23 27.67
C LEU A 159 -7.14 -8.77 28.79
N GLY A 160 -7.61 -8.80 30.03
CA GLY A 160 -6.80 -9.22 31.18
C GLY A 160 -5.95 -8.10 31.81
N CYS A 161 -5.98 -6.87 31.28
CA CYS A 161 -5.33 -5.71 31.90
C CYS A 161 -6.17 -4.44 31.71
N GLY A 162 -6.97 -4.09 32.71
CA GLY A 162 -7.96 -2.99 32.61
C GLY A 162 -7.37 -1.58 32.48
N GLU A 163 -6.10 -1.39 32.86
CA GLU A 163 -5.40 -0.11 32.76
C GLU A 163 -4.60 0.04 31.46
N ALA A 164 -4.42 -1.05 30.70
CA ALA A 164 -3.64 -1.03 29.47
C ALA A 164 -4.54 -0.89 28.25
N PHE A 165 -4.12 -0.04 27.32
CA PHE A 165 -4.78 0.20 26.03
C PHE A 165 -3.77 -0.03 24.92
N THR A 166 -4.20 -0.57 23.78
CA THR A 166 -3.34 -0.76 22.61
C THR A 166 -4.06 -0.35 21.33
N THR A 167 -3.30 0.21 20.41
CA THR A 167 -3.78 0.70 19.12
C THR A 167 -2.84 0.22 18.02
N TYR A 168 -3.26 0.32 16.75
CA TYR A 168 -2.45 -0.03 15.57
C TYR A 168 -2.11 -1.53 15.43
N SER A 169 -0.91 -1.83 14.94
CA SER A 169 -0.47 -3.11 14.36
C SER A 169 -0.40 -4.29 15.34
N PHE A 170 -0.68 -4.07 16.63
CA PHE A 170 -0.48 -5.07 17.68
C PHE A 170 -1.77 -5.65 18.23
N HIS A 171 -2.92 -5.45 17.56
CA HIS A 171 -4.21 -5.84 18.09
C HIS A 171 -5.10 -6.60 17.09
N HIS A 172 -5.86 -7.58 17.59
CA HIS A 172 -6.97 -8.24 16.90
C HIS A 172 -8.28 -8.12 17.69
N TYR A 173 -9.30 -7.44 17.12
CA TYR A 173 -10.64 -7.35 17.71
C TYR A 173 -11.56 -8.39 17.06
N PRO A 174 -12.11 -9.37 17.79
CA PRO A 174 -13.15 -10.22 17.24
C PRO A 174 -14.42 -9.39 17.04
N MET A 175 -14.73 -9.01 15.80
CA MET A 175 -15.97 -8.29 15.44
C MET A 175 -17.21 -9.11 15.82
N ARG A 176 -17.75 -8.87 17.02
CA ARG A 176 -19.10 -9.26 17.41
C ARG A 176 -19.87 -7.99 17.79
N ARG A 177 -20.53 -7.40 16.78
CA ARG A 177 -21.47 -6.26 16.80
C ARG A 177 -20.90 -4.86 16.54
N ARG A 178 -21.78 -4.03 15.97
CA ARG A 178 -21.56 -2.69 15.41
C ARG A 178 -21.00 -1.73 16.46
N THR A 179 -19.71 -1.45 16.38
CA THR A 179 -19.05 -0.39 17.17
C THR A 179 -18.12 0.40 16.24
N VAL A 180 -18.19 1.73 16.30
CA VAL A 180 -17.33 2.65 15.54
C VAL A 180 -15.91 2.57 16.11
N ILE A 181 -14.94 2.19 15.28
CA ILE A 181 -13.53 2.07 15.67
C ILE A 181 -12.69 3.05 14.82
N LEU A 182 -11.76 3.76 15.46
CA LEU A 182 -10.67 4.48 14.81
C LEU A 182 -9.65 3.45 14.28
N LEU A 183 -9.74 3.10 12.99
CA LEU A 183 -8.93 2.07 12.36
C LEU A 183 -7.85 2.70 11.48
N HIS A 184 -6.59 2.33 11.73
CA HIS A 184 -5.40 2.84 11.04
C HIS A 184 -4.75 1.81 10.10
N ASN A 185 -5.50 0.79 9.66
CA ASN A 185 -5.11 -0.12 8.58
C ASN A 185 -6.00 0.12 7.36
N PRO A 186 -5.53 -0.14 6.12
CA PRO A 186 -6.36 0.01 4.93
C PRO A 186 -7.60 -0.89 5.04
N HIS A 187 -8.77 -0.29 4.90
CA HIS A 187 -10.04 -0.99 5.04
C HIS A 187 -10.44 -1.54 3.68
N VAL A 188 -10.56 -2.86 3.53
CA VAL A 188 -11.10 -3.48 2.32
C VAL A 188 -12.34 -4.30 2.66
N GLY A 189 -13.48 -3.92 2.07
CA GLY A 189 -14.77 -4.54 2.34
C GLY A 189 -15.89 -4.00 1.45
N ARG A 190 -17.07 -4.65 1.49
CA ARG A 190 -18.22 -4.24 0.66
C ARG A 190 -18.75 -2.86 1.06
N GLU A 191 -18.81 -2.60 2.37
CA GLU A 191 -19.26 -1.36 3.02
C GLU A 191 -18.34 -1.03 4.23
N PRO A 192 -17.13 -0.47 4.00
CA PRO A 192 -16.26 0.01 5.07
C PRO A 192 -16.93 1.08 5.95
N PHE A 193 -16.96 0.92 7.28
CA PHE A 193 -17.44 1.96 8.20
C PHE A 193 -16.35 2.31 9.26
N GLY A 194 -16.04 3.61 9.45
CA GLY A 194 -15.17 4.07 10.54
C GLY A 194 -14.43 5.39 10.28
N CYS A 195 -13.69 5.90 11.27
CA CYS A 195 -12.74 7.01 11.08
C CYS A 195 -11.36 6.43 10.77
N SER A 196 -10.77 6.75 9.61
CA SER A 196 -9.49 6.17 9.17
C SER A 196 -8.42 7.22 8.89
N HIS A 197 -7.17 6.92 9.25
CA HIS A 197 -6.00 7.69 8.74
C HIS A 197 -5.33 6.98 7.56
N SER A 198 -5.81 5.81 7.13
CA SER A 198 -5.27 5.01 6.03
C SER A 198 -6.27 4.88 4.88
N PRO A 199 -5.83 4.52 3.66
CA PRO A 199 -6.71 4.42 2.49
C PRO A 199 -7.84 3.43 2.71
N SER A 200 -9.06 3.78 2.32
CA SER A 200 -10.23 2.90 2.36
C SER A 200 -10.64 2.49 0.95
N VAL A 201 -10.85 1.19 0.74
CA VAL A 201 -11.17 0.59 -0.57
C VAL A 201 -12.45 -0.25 -0.46
N GLY A 202 -13.51 0.12 -1.16
CA GLY A 202 -14.80 -0.55 -1.06
C GLY A 202 -15.85 -0.05 -2.04
N ARG A 203 -16.98 -0.74 -2.16
CA ARG A 203 -18.06 -0.34 -3.10
C ARG A 203 -18.72 0.96 -2.63
N GLU A 204 -18.99 1.06 -1.33
CA GLU A 204 -19.56 2.20 -0.61
C GLU A 204 -18.72 2.47 0.65
N SER A 205 -17.60 3.17 0.49
CA SER A 205 -16.71 3.53 1.62
C SER A 205 -17.33 4.68 2.42
N PHE A 206 -17.61 4.48 3.72
CA PHE A 206 -18.23 5.47 4.61
C PHE A 206 -17.30 5.85 5.78
N GLY A 207 -16.91 7.13 5.92
CA GLY A 207 -16.08 7.57 7.07
C GLY A 207 -15.49 8.98 7.04
N TYR A 208 -14.89 9.40 8.16
CA TYR A 208 -13.94 10.53 8.21
C TYR A 208 -12.54 9.99 7.85
N SER A 209 -11.94 10.45 6.76
CA SER A 209 -10.63 9.96 6.29
C SER A 209 -9.56 11.06 6.16
N HIS A 210 -8.38 10.83 6.72
CA HIS A 210 -7.19 11.67 6.47
C HIS A 210 -6.38 11.23 5.23
N SER A 211 -6.75 10.11 4.59
CA SER A 211 -6.07 9.47 3.45
C SER A 211 -7.04 9.23 2.29
N PRO A 212 -6.56 9.04 1.04
CA PRO A 212 -7.43 8.88 -0.14
C PRO A 212 -8.34 7.64 -0.06
N SER A 213 -9.58 7.79 -0.52
CA SER A 213 -10.59 6.72 -0.57
C SER A 213 -10.83 6.29 -2.02
N VAL A 214 -10.87 4.97 -2.28
CA VAL A 214 -11.05 4.39 -3.62
C VAL A 214 -12.32 3.51 -3.65
N GLY A 215 -13.27 3.78 -4.55
CA GLY A 215 -14.53 3.04 -4.56
C GLY A 215 -15.50 3.41 -5.68
N ARG A 216 -16.64 2.71 -5.78
CA ARG A 216 -17.67 3.05 -6.79
C ARG A 216 -18.38 4.36 -6.41
N GLU A 217 -18.77 4.47 -5.14
CA GLU A 217 -19.43 5.64 -4.55
C GLU A 217 -18.81 5.95 -3.18
N PRO A 218 -17.61 6.56 -3.13
CA PRO A 218 -17.00 6.92 -1.85
C PRO A 218 -17.76 8.09 -1.20
N PHE A 219 -18.13 7.96 0.08
CA PHE A 219 -18.87 8.95 0.87
C PHE A 219 -18.15 9.33 2.17
N GLY A 220 -17.86 10.62 2.39
CA GLY A 220 -17.22 11.07 3.64
C GLY A 220 -16.68 12.50 3.66
N TYR A 221 -16.14 12.89 4.82
CA TYR A 221 -15.28 14.07 4.96
C TYR A 221 -13.82 13.62 4.78
N SER A 222 -13.14 14.08 3.74
CA SER A 222 -11.76 13.70 3.45
C SER A 222 -10.81 14.90 3.36
N HIS A 223 -9.62 14.79 3.95
CA HIS A 223 -8.55 15.79 3.72
C HIS A 223 -7.79 15.55 2.40
N SER A 224 -7.89 14.35 1.83
CA SER A 224 -7.19 13.89 0.62
C SER A 224 -8.18 13.54 -0.52
N PRO A 225 -7.72 13.48 -1.79
CA PRO A 225 -8.61 13.26 -2.94
C PRO A 225 -9.23 11.85 -2.94
N SER A 226 -10.49 11.76 -3.37
CA SER A 226 -11.20 10.49 -3.55
C SER A 226 -11.20 10.05 -5.02
N VAL A 227 -11.11 8.75 -5.29
CA VAL A 227 -11.11 8.17 -6.64
C VAL A 227 -12.28 7.21 -6.80
N GLY A 228 -13.20 7.49 -7.73
CA GLY A 228 -14.40 6.65 -7.92
C GLY A 228 -15.35 7.08 -9.02
N SER A 229 -16.38 6.28 -9.32
CA SER A 229 -17.34 6.64 -10.37
C SER A 229 -18.26 7.81 -9.99
N LYS A 230 -18.69 7.88 -8.72
CA LYS A 230 -19.50 8.99 -8.17
C LYS A 230 -19.02 9.38 -6.77
N PRO A 231 -17.93 10.15 -6.65
CA PRO A 231 -17.49 10.64 -5.35
C PRO A 231 -18.49 11.68 -4.82
N PHE A 232 -19.04 11.47 -3.62
CA PHE A 232 -20.00 12.38 -2.98
C PHE A 232 -19.54 12.69 -1.54
N GLY A 233 -19.20 13.94 -1.21
CA GLY A 233 -18.65 14.27 0.12
C GLY A 233 -18.01 15.66 0.20
N TYR A 234 -17.35 15.97 1.31
CA TYR A 234 -16.56 17.20 1.47
C TYR A 234 -15.07 16.86 1.42
N SER A 235 -14.35 17.37 0.40
CA SER A 235 -12.90 17.18 0.27
C SER A 235 -12.13 18.50 0.21
N HIS A 236 -10.97 18.57 0.88
CA HIS A 236 -10.06 19.72 0.77
C HIS A 236 -9.19 19.70 -0.51
N SER A 237 -9.18 18.57 -1.24
CA SER A 237 -8.40 18.35 -2.47
C SER A 237 -9.31 17.83 -3.59
N PRO A 238 -9.03 18.11 -4.88
CA PRO A 238 -9.89 17.74 -5.99
C PRO A 238 -9.96 16.21 -6.19
N SER A 239 -11.17 15.66 -6.29
CA SER A 239 -11.42 14.23 -6.48
C SER A 239 -11.43 13.85 -7.97
N VAL A 240 -11.17 12.58 -8.29
CA VAL A 240 -11.11 12.04 -9.67
C VAL A 240 -12.27 11.06 -9.89
N GLY A 241 -13.17 11.36 -10.83
CA GLY A 241 -14.33 10.51 -11.12
C GLY A 241 -15.17 10.93 -12.33
N SER A 242 -16.13 10.09 -12.72
CA SER A 242 -17.01 10.30 -13.89
C SER A 242 -18.12 11.34 -13.66
N GLU A 243 -18.60 11.50 -12.42
CA GLU A 243 -19.57 12.54 -12.01
C GLU A 243 -19.25 13.06 -10.60
N PRO A 244 -18.48 14.15 -10.44
CA PRO A 244 -18.18 14.73 -9.13
C PRO A 244 -19.25 15.75 -8.70
N ASP A 245 -20.15 15.38 -7.79
CA ASP A 245 -21.06 16.32 -7.12
C ASP A 245 -20.42 16.84 -5.82
N LEU A 246 -19.73 17.99 -5.91
CA LEU A 246 -19.04 18.63 -4.78
C LEU A 246 -19.63 20.01 -4.48
N LEU A 247 -19.97 20.25 -3.21
CA LEU A 247 -20.20 21.60 -2.67
C LEU A 247 -18.84 22.27 -2.40
N ASP A 248 -18.22 22.83 -3.43
CA ASP A 248 -16.94 23.55 -3.35
C ASP A 248 -17.11 24.92 -2.65
N ARG A 249 -16.49 25.11 -1.48
CA ARG A 249 -16.26 26.43 -0.87
C ARG A 249 -14.77 26.77 -0.93
N SER A 250 -14.27 27.07 -2.12
CA SER A 250 -12.95 27.71 -2.28
C SER A 250 -12.92 28.94 -3.21
N SER A 251 -14.07 29.54 -3.54
CA SER A 251 -14.13 30.79 -4.34
C SER A 251 -14.73 31.99 -3.58
N HIS A 252 -14.25 32.26 -2.37
CA HIS A 252 -14.54 33.52 -1.65
C HIS A 252 -13.27 34.21 -1.14
N LYS A 253 -12.51 34.82 -2.06
CA LYS A 253 -11.97 36.20 -1.94
C LYS A 253 -11.05 36.55 -3.11
N LYS A 254 -11.56 37.46 -3.96
CA LYS A 254 -10.89 38.47 -4.81
C LYS A 254 -11.33 38.42 -6.28
N SER A 255 -12.51 38.98 -6.53
CA SER A 255 -12.71 39.82 -7.73
C SER A 255 -13.66 40.96 -7.38
N ARG A 256 -13.09 42.03 -6.82
CA ARG A 256 -13.68 43.37 -6.92
C ARG A 256 -13.39 43.84 -8.34
N ARG A 257 -14.38 43.78 -9.25
CA ARG A 257 -14.55 44.76 -10.34
C ARG A 257 -15.90 44.57 -11.05
N LYS A 258 -16.77 45.56 -10.81
CA LYS A 258 -17.82 46.12 -11.67
C LYS A 258 -18.60 45.17 -12.60
N LYS A 259 -19.89 45.05 -12.32
CA LYS A 259 -20.92 45.23 -13.36
C LYS A 259 -22.06 46.08 -12.78
N GLU A 260 -22.18 47.28 -13.33
CA GLU A 260 -23.38 48.10 -13.29
C GLU A 260 -24.56 47.26 -13.75
N LYS A 261 -25.69 47.37 -13.04
CA LYS A 261 -27.00 47.51 -13.67
C LYS A 261 -27.88 48.35 -12.74
N SER A 262 -28.33 49.44 -13.36
CA SER A 262 -29.38 50.38 -13.01
C SER A 262 -30.57 49.78 -12.24
N GLU A 263 -30.94 50.42 -11.14
CA GLU A 263 -32.34 50.61 -10.78
C GLU A 263 -32.48 51.94 -10.01
N VAL A 264 -33.54 52.66 -10.36
CA VAL A 264 -33.74 54.09 -10.17
C VAL A 264 -34.96 54.29 -9.25
N ILE A 265 -34.74 54.98 -8.11
CA ILE A 265 -35.68 55.90 -7.39
C ILE A 265 -36.87 55.25 -6.63
N PRO A 266 -37.45 55.85 -5.53
CA PRO A 266 -37.34 57.23 -5.05
C PRO A 266 -36.98 57.47 -3.57
N ILE A 267 -36.61 58.73 -3.35
CA ILE A 267 -36.59 59.45 -2.08
C ILE A 267 -37.91 60.24 -1.95
N HIS A 268 -38.58 60.12 -0.82
CA HIS A 268 -39.46 61.16 -0.24
C HIS A 268 -39.11 61.22 1.26
N LYS A 269 -38.43 62.29 1.68
CA LYS A 269 -38.97 63.54 2.27
C LYS A 269 -39.37 63.37 3.73
#